data_AF-A0A4P5YQV8-F1
#
_entry.id   AF-A0A4P5YQV8-F1
#
_cell.length_a   1.000
_cell.length_b   1.000
_cell.length_c   1.000
_cell.angle_alpha   90.00
_cell.angle_beta   90.00
_cell.angle_gamma   90.00
#
_symmetry.space_group_name_H-M   'P 1'
#
loop_
_entity.id
_entity.type
_entity.pdbx_description
1 polymer ?
#
loop_
_entity_poly.entity_id
_entity_poly.type
_entity_poly.pdbx_seq_one_letter_code
_entity_poly.pdbx_strand_id
1 'polypeptide(L)'
;MSGKDQSVVSKESLMSTKPGKQIMKQGLFKSKGYKLFTHYKEETENEFPNFADRFARDLLHEIKSDLSPNSTQQAFGNEVGSTEIILQASEINEIKSKLENPDVIKDRVLRILNSNFVKMTFPVFNALFDGASNYTGKKDPQLRQDIVEGHILAIDLSEPMDRIVDKDEDLEYLDDYKLMNPYILKLARDKISKGGDEVLKEFEEGFKDARIGQYLDEKLKSKPTRITEEEMSLSYKKYRSVMGTAGRNMALAERPLGEIFYLGMARAAEGVGCGNEIEDSIKNGFVKIPSWPLYYTLLSNDVKKGFDLTLEKSNLYLQDARLALKLLPEEFSHTEFLEFLFLTVEHYNQYWYNQLQKANKWSEFESKLPK
;
A
#
# COMPACT_ATOMS: atom_id res chain seq x y z
N MET A 1 -6.95 5.79 9.55
CA MET A 1 -6.83 6.99 8.70
C MET A 1 -5.98 8.04 9.44
N SER A 2 -4.72 7.70 9.68
CA SER A 2 -3.64 8.58 10.17
C SER A 2 -2.70 8.82 8.99
N GLY A 3 -3.16 9.56 7.99
CA GLY A 3 -2.33 9.99 6.86
C GLY A 3 -1.70 11.37 7.11
N LYS A 4 -0.71 11.74 6.30
CA LYS A 4 -0.23 13.12 6.10
C LYS A 4 -1.40 14.08 5.87
N ASP A 5 -2.44 13.64 5.17
CA ASP A 5 -3.62 14.44 4.90
C ASP A 5 -4.74 14.21 5.95
N GLN A 6 -4.69 14.98 7.03
CA GLN A 6 -5.75 14.99 8.03
C GLN A 6 -7.06 15.64 7.53
N SER A 7 -7.05 16.28 6.35
CA SER A 7 -8.23 16.98 5.84
C SER A 7 -9.36 16.00 5.50
N VAL A 8 -9.04 14.79 5.04
CA VAL A 8 -10.04 13.76 4.69
C VAL A 8 -10.87 13.36 5.92
N VAL A 9 -10.27 13.34 7.11
CA VAL A 9 -10.93 12.88 8.35
C VAL A 9 -11.49 14.00 9.21
N SER A 10 -11.46 15.25 8.73
CA SER A 10 -12.08 16.36 9.45
C SER A 10 -13.59 16.16 9.59
N LYS A 11 -14.19 16.82 10.57
CA LYS A 11 -15.64 16.75 10.79
C LYS A 11 -16.41 17.20 9.55
N GLU A 12 -15.94 18.27 8.90
CA GLU A 12 -16.51 18.83 7.68
C GLU A 12 -16.45 17.82 6.53
N SER A 13 -15.30 17.16 6.37
CA SER A 13 -15.08 16.14 5.34
C SER A 13 -15.93 14.90 5.56
N LEU A 14 -16.01 14.39 6.79
CA LEU A 14 -16.90 13.28 7.15
C LEU A 14 -18.37 13.62 6.86
N MET A 15 -18.81 14.83 7.20
CA MET A 15 -20.17 15.30 6.91
C MET A 15 -20.47 15.47 5.42
N SER A 16 -19.45 15.53 4.56
CA SER A 16 -19.61 15.73 3.12
C SER A 16 -19.98 14.46 2.34
N THR A 17 -19.91 13.28 2.97
CA THR A 17 -20.15 12.00 2.30
C THR A 17 -21.15 11.14 3.09
N LYS A 18 -21.81 10.18 2.44
CA LYS A 18 -22.72 9.25 3.14
C LYS A 18 -21.94 8.30 4.07
N PRO A 19 -20.84 7.66 3.63
CA PRO A 19 -19.98 6.85 4.50
C PRO A 19 -19.39 7.64 5.66
N GLY A 20 -18.94 8.88 5.44
CA GLY A 20 -18.39 9.72 6.51
C GLY A 20 -19.39 10.05 7.61
N LYS A 21 -20.65 10.31 7.27
CA LYS A 21 -21.74 10.44 8.26
C LYS A 21 -21.96 9.14 9.05
N GLN A 22 -21.83 7.98 8.39
CA GLN A 22 -21.91 6.68 9.07
C GLN A 22 -20.72 6.44 10.00
N ILE A 23 -19.50 6.81 9.59
CA ILE A 23 -18.30 6.78 10.45
C ILE A 23 -18.53 7.63 11.71
N MET A 24 -19.02 8.86 11.55
CA MET A 24 -19.35 9.73 12.69
C MET A 24 -20.39 9.11 13.61
N LYS A 25 -21.44 8.51 13.04
CA LYS A 25 -22.46 7.78 13.81
C LYS A 25 -21.84 6.64 14.60
N GLN A 26 -21.01 5.82 13.96
CA GLN A 26 -20.32 4.70 14.61
C GLN A 26 -19.35 5.15 15.72
N GLY A 27 -18.71 6.32 15.55
CA GLY A 27 -17.90 6.96 16.58
C GLY A 27 -18.71 7.46 17.78
N LEU A 28 -19.82 8.16 17.51
CA LEU A 28 -20.75 8.65 18.55
C LEU A 28 -21.31 7.53 19.41
N PHE A 29 -21.71 6.41 18.79
CA PHE A 29 -22.22 5.23 19.51
C PHE A 29 -21.12 4.31 20.04
N LYS A 30 -19.84 4.62 19.79
CA LYS A 30 -18.68 3.78 20.14
C LYS A 30 -18.92 2.31 19.74
N SER A 31 -19.31 2.11 18.49
CA SER A 31 -19.52 0.77 17.91
C SER A 31 -18.27 -0.11 18.09
N LYS A 32 -18.44 -1.44 18.06
CA LYS A 32 -17.33 -2.38 18.21
C LYS A 32 -16.25 -2.17 17.15
N GLY A 33 -16.63 -2.04 15.87
CA GLY A 33 -15.70 -1.76 14.77
C GLY A 33 -14.91 -0.47 14.97
N TYR A 34 -15.59 0.62 15.36
CA TYR A 34 -14.91 1.88 15.68
C TYR A 34 -13.93 1.77 16.85
N LYS A 35 -14.31 1.07 17.93
CA LYS A 35 -13.43 0.86 19.09
C LYS A 35 -12.16 0.09 18.71
N LEU A 36 -12.30 -0.99 17.95
CA LEU A 36 -11.15 -1.76 17.45
C LEU A 36 -10.27 -0.91 16.53
N PHE A 37 -10.88 -0.15 15.63
CA PHE A 37 -10.14 0.76 14.75
C PHE A 37 -9.33 1.81 15.54
N THR A 38 -9.94 2.45 16.53
CA THR A 38 -9.25 3.42 17.38
C THR A 38 -8.15 2.75 18.19
N HIS A 39 -8.39 1.57 18.75
CA HIS A 39 -7.39 0.80 19.50
C HIS A 39 -6.14 0.53 18.67
N TYR A 40 -6.29 -0.07 17.47
CA TYR A 40 -5.16 -0.39 16.61
C TYR A 40 -4.44 0.84 16.07
N LYS A 41 -5.19 1.91 15.81
CA LYS A 41 -4.61 3.20 15.44
C LYS A 41 -3.72 3.74 16.56
N GLU A 42 -4.22 3.81 17.80
CA GLU A 42 -3.48 4.33 18.95
C GLU A 42 -2.27 3.43 19.30
N GLU A 43 -2.44 2.11 19.27
CA GLU A 43 -1.35 1.16 19.46
C GLU A 43 -0.22 1.40 18.44
N THR A 44 -0.58 1.53 17.16
CA THR A 44 0.39 1.78 16.09
C THR A 44 1.07 3.13 16.28
N GLU A 45 0.34 4.19 16.59
CA GLU A 45 0.91 5.53 16.80
C GLU A 45 1.95 5.54 17.94
N ASN A 46 1.73 4.74 18.99
CA ASN A 46 2.67 4.58 20.11
C ASN A 46 3.88 3.70 19.76
N GLU A 47 3.68 2.63 18.99
CA GLU A 47 4.76 1.68 18.64
C GLU A 47 5.58 2.09 17.41
N PHE A 48 5.08 3.00 16.59
CA PHE A 48 5.74 3.42 15.36
C PHE A 48 7.18 3.94 15.55
N PRO A 49 7.49 4.77 16.57
CA PRO A 49 8.87 5.18 16.83
C PRO A 49 9.80 4.01 17.14
N ASN A 50 9.32 3.02 17.92
CA ASN A 50 10.09 1.84 18.27
C ASN A 50 10.37 0.98 17.03
N PHE A 51 9.37 0.83 16.16
CA PHE A 51 9.53 0.14 14.88
C PHE A 51 10.56 0.84 13.99
N ALA A 52 10.48 2.17 13.84
CA ALA A 52 11.43 2.94 13.03
C ALA A 52 12.87 2.79 13.55
N ASP A 53 13.07 2.81 14.87
CA ASP A 53 14.38 2.59 15.49
C ASP A 53 14.90 1.17 15.27
N ARG A 54 14.05 0.15 15.38
CA ARG A 54 14.42 -1.23 15.04
C ARG A 54 14.84 -1.35 13.58
N PHE A 55 14.03 -0.81 12.67
CA PHE A 55 14.30 -0.86 11.24
C PHE A 55 15.63 -0.18 10.88
N ALA A 56 15.87 1.04 11.38
CA ALA A 56 17.13 1.75 11.14
C ALA A 56 18.36 0.98 11.64
N ARG A 57 18.26 0.37 12.83
CA ARG A 57 19.35 -0.42 13.40
C ARG A 57 19.61 -1.70 12.61
N ASP A 58 18.56 -2.43 12.26
CA ASP A 58 18.67 -3.70 11.55
C ASP A 58 19.20 -3.47 10.12
N LEU A 59 18.76 -2.39 9.46
CA LEU A 59 19.26 -1.99 8.14
C LEU A 59 20.73 -1.56 8.18
N LEU A 60 21.13 -0.81 9.21
CA LEU A 60 22.53 -0.45 9.43
C LEU A 60 23.41 -1.68 9.63
N HIS A 61 22.91 -2.68 10.35
CA HIS A 61 23.62 -3.94 10.56
C HIS A 61 23.83 -4.69 9.24
N GLU A 62 22.80 -4.80 8.41
CA GLU A 62 22.89 -5.47 7.10
C GLU A 62 23.89 -4.78 6.16
N ILE A 63 23.83 -3.45 6.07
CA ILE A 63 24.77 -2.68 5.24
C ILE A 63 26.22 -2.88 5.72
N LYS A 64 26.48 -2.84 7.03
CA LYS A 64 27.84 -3.02 7.58
C LYS A 64 28.37 -4.43 7.36
N SER A 65 27.51 -5.42 7.51
CA SER A 65 27.86 -6.83 7.39
C SER A 65 28.13 -7.29 5.95
N ASP A 66 27.67 -6.53 4.95
CA ASP A 66 27.88 -6.90 3.55
C ASP A 66 29.31 -6.60 3.07
N LEU A 67 30.07 -7.66 2.83
CA LEU A 67 31.44 -7.63 2.32
C LEU A 67 31.51 -7.56 0.78
N SER A 68 30.39 -7.69 0.07
CA SER A 68 30.30 -7.72 -1.38
C SER A 68 29.07 -6.94 -1.91
N PRO A 69 28.94 -5.64 -1.56
CA PRO A 69 27.73 -4.85 -1.85
C PRO A 69 27.43 -4.73 -3.35
N ASN A 70 28.46 -4.79 -4.22
CA ASN A 70 28.24 -4.84 -5.66
C ASN A 70 27.52 -6.13 -6.09
N SER A 71 27.93 -7.29 -5.56
CA SER A 71 27.26 -8.56 -5.87
C SER A 71 25.80 -8.55 -5.39
N THR A 72 25.55 -8.00 -4.20
CA THR A 72 24.20 -7.83 -3.64
C THR A 72 23.33 -6.94 -4.52
N GLN A 73 23.85 -5.78 -4.95
CA GLN A 73 23.16 -4.88 -5.89
C GLN A 73 22.84 -5.57 -7.21
N GLN A 74 23.80 -6.28 -7.82
CA GLN A 74 23.59 -6.99 -9.08
C GLN A 74 22.56 -8.13 -8.94
N ALA A 75 22.61 -8.89 -7.84
CA ALA A 75 21.64 -9.95 -7.58
C ALA A 75 20.21 -9.39 -7.47
N PHE A 76 20.05 -8.28 -6.75
CA PHE A 76 18.78 -7.58 -6.64
C PHE A 76 18.31 -7.02 -7.98
N GLY A 77 19.17 -6.34 -8.73
CA GLY A 77 18.85 -5.83 -10.07
C GLY A 77 18.42 -6.93 -11.05
N ASN A 78 19.02 -8.11 -10.96
CA ASN A 78 18.62 -9.28 -11.75
C ASN A 78 17.27 -9.85 -11.29
N GLU A 79 17.06 -9.95 -9.97
CA GLU A 79 15.81 -10.44 -9.40
C GLU A 79 14.63 -9.54 -9.80
N VAL A 80 14.78 -8.23 -9.62
CA VAL A 80 13.76 -7.22 -9.93
C VAL A 80 13.63 -6.93 -11.42
N GLY A 81 14.63 -7.29 -12.23
CA GLY A 81 14.65 -7.07 -13.67
C GLY A 81 14.86 -5.61 -14.08
N SER A 82 15.51 -4.79 -13.24
CA SER A 82 15.81 -3.39 -13.54
C SER A 82 17.20 -2.99 -13.05
N THR A 83 17.98 -2.38 -13.94
CA THR A 83 19.28 -1.79 -13.61
C THR A 83 19.17 -0.34 -13.13
N GLU A 84 18.00 0.30 -13.25
CA GLU A 84 17.79 1.69 -12.81
C GLU A 84 17.71 1.82 -11.30
N ILE A 85 17.31 0.73 -10.62
CA ILE A 85 17.13 0.70 -9.17
C ILE A 85 18.37 0.26 -8.40
N ILE A 86 19.51 0.13 -9.08
CA ILE A 86 20.79 -0.26 -8.50
C ILE A 86 21.85 0.81 -8.78
N LEU A 87 22.88 0.85 -7.94
CA LEU A 87 24.04 1.74 -8.11
C LEU A 87 25.03 1.20 -9.14
N GLN A 88 25.79 2.11 -9.77
CA GLN A 88 27.00 1.72 -10.49
C GLN A 88 28.07 1.27 -9.51
N ALA A 89 28.89 0.30 -9.91
CA ALA A 89 29.92 -0.27 -9.04
C ALA A 89 30.88 0.79 -8.45
N SER A 90 31.15 1.87 -9.19
CA SER A 90 32.00 2.99 -8.74
C SER A 90 31.38 3.84 -7.63
N GLU A 91 30.05 3.87 -7.52
CA GLU A 91 29.31 4.72 -6.58
C GLU A 91 29.09 4.02 -5.22
N ILE A 92 29.11 2.69 -5.21
CA ILE A 92 28.70 1.87 -4.06
C ILE A 92 29.48 2.20 -2.78
N ASN A 93 30.80 2.32 -2.87
CA ASN A 93 31.63 2.51 -1.67
C ASN A 93 31.36 3.85 -0.98
N GLU A 94 31.19 4.92 -1.76
CA GLU A 94 30.90 6.25 -1.23
C GLU A 94 29.54 6.28 -0.54
N ILE A 95 28.50 5.77 -1.22
CA ILE A 95 27.14 5.73 -0.68
C ILE A 95 27.06 4.80 0.54
N LYS A 96 27.76 3.66 0.52
CA LYS A 96 27.85 2.75 1.66
C LYS A 96 28.47 3.46 2.87
N SER A 97 29.64 4.09 2.73
CA SER A 97 30.29 4.79 3.84
C SER A 97 29.43 5.91 4.42
N LYS A 98 28.64 6.60 3.59
CA LYS A 98 27.65 7.58 4.04
C LYS A 98 26.53 6.94 4.87
N LEU A 99 25.96 5.82 4.41
CA LEU A 99 24.85 5.13 5.08
C LEU A 99 25.26 4.33 6.32
N GLU A 100 26.55 4.10 6.54
CA GLU A 100 27.06 3.54 7.80
C GLU A 100 26.96 4.51 9.00
N ASN A 101 26.63 5.78 8.76
CA ASN A 101 26.31 6.76 9.79
C ASN A 101 24.89 6.52 10.35
N PRO A 102 24.73 6.27 11.66
CA PRO A 102 23.43 6.03 12.29
C PRO A 102 22.39 7.15 12.11
N ASP A 103 22.81 8.41 12.06
CA ASP A 103 21.89 9.53 11.89
C ASP A 103 21.37 9.60 10.46
N VAL A 104 22.24 9.29 9.48
CA VAL A 104 21.87 9.27 8.07
C VAL A 104 20.89 8.14 7.78
N ILE A 105 21.19 6.91 8.22
CA ILE A 105 20.30 5.76 7.98
C ILE A 105 18.94 5.97 8.67
N LYS A 106 18.93 6.55 9.87
CA LYS A 106 17.68 6.87 10.59
C LYS A 106 16.86 7.93 9.85
N ASP A 107 17.49 8.98 9.33
CA ASP A 107 16.80 9.97 8.50
C ASP A 107 16.18 9.33 7.25
N ARG A 108 16.93 8.46 6.55
CA ARG A 108 16.40 7.75 5.38
C ARG A 108 15.21 6.86 5.74
N VAL A 109 15.34 6.06 6.79
CA VAL A 109 14.24 5.22 7.26
C VAL A 109 13.00 6.05 7.59
N LEU A 110 13.14 7.17 8.31
CA LEU A 110 11.99 8.03 8.66
C LEU A 110 11.33 8.65 7.42
N ARG A 111 12.08 8.97 6.37
CA ARG A 111 11.54 9.48 5.10
C ARG A 111 10.74 8.44 4.34
N ILE A 112 11.24 7.21 4.27
CA ILE A 112 10.55 6.12 3.58
C ILE A 112 9.26 5.77 4.36
N LEU A 113 9.38 5.60 5.68
CA LEU A 113 8.26 5.34 6.60
C LEU A 113 7.22 6.47 6.66
N ASN A 114 7.55 7.67 6.17
CA ASN A 114 6.60 8.76 6.05
C ASN A 114 5.70 8.61 4.81
N SER A 115 5.10 7.43 4.65
CA SER A 115 4.11 7.13 3.60
C SER A 115 2.72 7.00 4.20
N ASN A 116 1.70 7.52 3.50
CA ASN A 116 0.30 7.31 3.88
C ASN A 116 -0.03 5.82 3.87
N PHE A 117 0.55 5.08 2.93
CA PHE A 117 0.27 3.67 2.75
C PHE A 117 0.76 2.88 3.98
N VAL A 118 2.01 3.07 4.41
CA VAL A 118 2.58 2.46 5.63
C VAL A 118 1.76 2.78 6.88
N LYS A 119 1.46 4.06 7.13
CA LYS A 119 0.73 4.48 8.33
C LYS A 119 -0.70 3.93 8.39
N MET A 120 -1.31 3.67 7.24
CA MET A 120 -2.65 3.09 7.16
C MET A 120 -2.67 1.57 7.22
N THR A 121 -1.66 0.88 6.69
CA THR A 121 -1.61 -0.59 6.64
C THR A 121 -1.16 -1.21 7.95
N PHE A 122 -0.24 -0.56 8.68
CA PHE A 122 0.26 -1.04 9.97
C PHE A 122 -0.85 -1.41 10.97
N PRO A 123 -1.81 -0.52 11.31
CA PRO A 123 -2.89 -0.87 12.25
C PRO A 123 -3.80 -1.98 11.70
N VAL A 124 -3.95 -2.08 10.37
CA VAL A 124 -4.78 -3.11 9.74
C VAL A 124 -4.13 -4.49 9.87
N PHE A 125 -2.81 -4.59 9.67
CA PHE A 125 -2.09 -5.85 9.78
C PHE A 125 -2.07 -6.37 11.22
N ASN A 126 -1.85 -5.50 12.20
CA ASN A 126 -2.03 -5.83 13.61
C ASN A 126 -3.42 -6.41 13.90
N ALA A 127 -4.48 -5.74 13.41
CA ALA A 127 -5.85 -6.18 13.61
C ALA A 127 -6.18 -7.52 12.93
N LEU A 128 -5.68 -7.74 11.71
CA LEU A 128 -5.87 -9.00 10.99
C LEU A 128 -5.16 -10.15 11.70
N PHE A 129 -3.91 -9.94 12.12
CA PHE A 129 -3.13 -10.96 12.83
C PHE A 129 -3.78 -11.30 14.18
N ASP A 130 -4.20 -10.29 14.93
CA ASP A 130 -4.90 -10.50 16.20
C ASP A 130 -6.25 -11.17 16.00
N GLY A 131 -6.99 -10.82 14.95
CA GLY A 131 -8.22 -11.52 14.58
C GLY A 131 -7.98 -13.00 14.31
N ALA A 132 -6.97 -13.32 13.49
CA ALA A 132 -6.62 -14.70 13.16
C ALA A 132 -6.11 -15.50 14.37
N SER A 133 -5.18 -14.93 15.14
CA SER A 133 -4.61 -15.58 16.33
C SER A 133 -5.64 -15.78 17.44
N ASN A 134 -6.59 -14.85 17.62
CA ASN A 134 -7.71 -15.04 18.54
C ASN A 134 -8.65 -16.17 18.09
N TYR A 135 -8.88 -16.30 16.79
CA TYR A 135 -9.72 -17.36 16.24
C TYR A 135 -9.06 -18.75 16.34
N THR A 136 -7.78 -18.85 16.00
CA THR A 136 -7.03 -20.12 16.01
C THR A 136 -6.48 -20.50 17.38
N GLY A 137 -6.49 -19.56 18.35
CA GLY A 137 -5.90 -19.73 19.67
C GLY A 137 -4.37 -19.64 19.70
N LYS A 138 -3.72 -19.28 18.58
CA LYS A 138 -2.25 -19.21 18.44
C LYS A 138 -1.72 -17.81 18.70
N LYS A 139 -1.62 -17.43 19.97
CA LYS A 139 -1.09 -16.11 20.37
C LYS A 139 0.43 -16.15 20.51
N ASP A 140 1.11 -15.45 19.63
CA ASP A 140 2.56 -15.24 19.71
C ASP A 140 2.88 -13.76 19.40
N PRO A 141 3.16 -12.94 20.43
CA PRO A 141 3.45 -11.52 20.26
C PRO A 141 4.69 -11.24 19.41
N GLN A 142 5.71 -12.12 19.48
CA GLN A 142 6.93 -11.94 18.70
C GLN A 142 6.67 -12.27 17.23
N LEU A 143 5.96 -13.36 16.96
CA LEU A 143 5.58 -13.71 15.60
C LEU A 143 4.66 -12.66 14.98
N ARG A 144 3.71 -12.11 15.75
CA ARG A 144 2.88 -10.97 15.32
C ARG A 144 3.76 -9.81 14.86
N GLN A 145 4.72 -9.40 15.71
CA GLN A 145 5.62 -8.31 15.39
C GLN A 145 6.42 -8.61 14.12
N ASP A 146 7.01 -9.80 14.01
CA ASP A 146 7.83 -10.18 12.86
C ASP A 146 7.00 -10.20 11.56
N ILE A 147 5.83 -10.83 11.56
CA ILE A 147 4.98 -10.89 10.36
C ILE A 147 4.47 -9.50 9.96
N VAL A 148 3.96 -8.71 10.91
CA VAL A 148 3.43 -7.37 10.62
C VAL A 148 4.56 -6.47 10.12
N GLU A 149 5.67 -6.36 10.85
CA GLU A 149 6.79 -5.52 10.45
C GLU A 149 7.40 -5.97 9.13
N GLY A 150 7.54 -7.28 8.90
CA GLY A 150 8.08 -7.81 7.66
C GLY A 150 7.27 -7.39 6.42
N HIS A 151 5.94 -7.46 6.50
CA HIS A 151 5.07 -6.96 5.42
C HIS A 151 5.09 -5.43 5.32
N ILE A 152 5.22 -4.71 6.43
CA ILE A 152 5.39 -3.25 6.38
C ILE A 152 6.69 -2.87 5.69
N LEU A 153 7.82 -3.54 5.97
CA LEU A 153 9.08 -3.31 5.27
C LEU A 153 8.99 -3.62 3.77
N ALA A 154 8.30 -4.70 3.39
CA ALA A 154 8.11 -5.05 1.98
C ALA A 154 7.22 -4.03 1.25
N ILE A 155 6.20 -3.51 1.92
CA ILE A 155 5.39 -2.40 1.40
C ILE A 155 6.23 -1.14 1.30
N ASP A 156 7.01 -0.84 2.33
CA ASP A 156 7.86 0.34 2.41
C ASP A 156 8.91 0.34 1.28
N LEU A 157 9.36 -0.84 0.80
CA LEU A 157 10.23 -0.98 -0.38
C LEU A 157 9.61 -0.46 -1.68
N SER A 158 8.27 -0.45 -1.82
CA SER A 158 7.65 0.08 -3.05
C SER A 158 7.85 1.60 -3.17
N GLU A 159 7.86 2.32 -2.06
CA GLU A 159 8.02 3.78 -2.02
C GLU A 159 9.38 4.28 -2.56
N PRO A 160 10.56 3.81 -2.09
CA PRO A 160 11.85 4.23 -2.64
C PRO A 160 12.02 3.76 -4.08
N MET A 161 11.46 2.60 -4.46
CA MET A 161 11.47 2.13 -5.84
C MET A 161 10.66 3.05 -6.74
N ASP A 162 9.45 3.45 -6.33
CA ASP A 162 8.61 4.40 -7.07
C ASP A 162 9.32 5.75 -7.19
N ARG A 163 9.91 6.29 -6.11
CA ARG A 163 10.67 7.56 -6.15
C ARG A 163 11.87 7.52 -7.12
N ILE A 164 12.57 6.39 -7.21
CA ILE A 164 13.69 6.22 -8.15
C ILE A 164 13.19 6.23 -9.60
N VAL A 165 12.07 5.55 -9.87
CA VAL A 165 11.50 5.42 -11.22
C VAL A 165 10.82 6.71 -11.67
N ASP A 166 9.96 7.27 -10.82
CA ASP A 166 9.14 8.44 -11.15
C ASP A 166 9.89 9.78 -10.98
N LYS A 167 10.99 9.79 -10.20
CA LYS A 167 11.81 11.00 -9.91
C LYS A 167 10.97 12.18 -9.44
N ASP A 168 10.12 11.94 -8.45
CA ASP A 168 9.11 12.88 -7.97
C ASP A 168 9.46 13.55 -6.62
N GLU A 169 9.99 12.78 -5.66
CA GLU A 169 10.36 13.22 -4.31
C GLU A 169 11.78 12.75 -3.92
N ASP A 170 12.42 13.47 -2.98
CA ASP A 170 13.70 13.05 -2.37
C ASP A 170 14.82 12.77 -3.40
N LEU A 171 14.89 13.60 -4.45
CA LEU A 171 15.80 13.43 -5.60
C LEU A 171 17.28 13.36 -5.20
N GLU A 172 17.67 14.07 -4.15
CA GLU A 172 19.03 14.05 -3.61
C GLU A 172 19.39 12.76 -2.84
N TYR A 173 18.41 11.88 -2.59
CA TYR A 173 18.56 10.65 -1.81
C TYR A 173 18.34 9.37 -2.63
N LEU A 174 18.10 9.47 -3.95
CA LEU A 174 17.83 8.31 -4.80
C LEU A 174 18.94 7.26 -4.74
N ASP A 175 20.20 7.68 -4.68
CA ASP A 175 21.33 6.74 -4.60
C ASP A 175 21.41 6.04 -3.24
N ASP A 176 21.02 6.73 -2.17
CA ASP A 176 20.91 6.12 -0.84
C ASP A 176 19.83 5.02 -0.87
N TYR A 177 18.68 5.30 -1.50
CA TYR A 177 17.60 4.34 -1.66
C TYR A 177 17.99 3.12 -2.51
N LYS A 178 18.68 3.34 -3.64
CA LYS A 178 19.22 2.24 -4.47
C LYS A 178 20.10 1.31 -3.65
N LEU A 179 21.00 1.85 -2.79
CA LEU A 179 21.82 1.01 -1.92
C LEU A 179 20.97 0.22 -0.92
N MET A 180 19.99 0.86 -0.29
CA MET A 180 19.18 0.29 0.79
C MET A 180 18.23 -0.82 0.32
N ASN A 181 17.64 -0.70 -0.88
CA ASN A 181 16.60 -1.60 -1.41
C ASN A 181 16.85 -3.11 -1.22
N PRO A 182 18.00 -3.69 -1.63
CA PRO A 182 18.25 -5.13 -1.43
C PRO A 182 18.22 -5.55 0.04
N TYR A 183 18.73 -4.70 0.94
CA TYR A 183 18.77 -5.00 2.37
C TYR A 183 17.39 -4.86 3.01
N ILE A 184 16.57 -3.89 2.58
CA ILE A 184 15.17 -3.78 3.02
C ILE A 184 14.39 -5.04 2.62
N LEU A 185 14.54 -5.51 1.37
CA LEU A 185 13.89 -6.74 0.92
C LEU A 185 14.36 -7.96 1.72
N LYS A 186 15.66 -8.05 2.01
CA LYS A 186 16.21 -9.12 2.86
C LYS A 186 15.59 -9.10 4.26
N LEU A 187 15.54 -7.94 4.92
CA LEU A 187 14.94 -7.81 6.25
C LEU A 187 13.46 -8.19 6.27
N ALA A 188 12.71 -7.81 5.23
CA ALA A 188 11.33 -8.22 5.07
C ALA A 188 11.20 -9.75 4.99
N ARG A 189 12.02 -10.41 4.16
CA ARG A 189 12.06 -11.89 4.04
C ARG A 189 12.42 -12.58 5.34
N ASP A 190 13.46 -12.09 6.02
CA ASP A 190 13.94 -12.67 7.27
C ASP A 190 12.84 -12.64 8.36
N LYS A 191 12.06 -11.56 8.41
CA LYS A 191 10.91 -11.41 9.31
C LYS A 191 9.70 -12.25 8.88
N ILE A 192 9.32 -12.20 7.61
CA ILE A 192 8.16 -12.95 7.08
C ILE A 192 8.38 -14.46 7.21
N SER A 193 9.60 -14.94 7.01
CA SER A 193 9.96 -16.36 7.13
C SER A 193 9.72 -16.94 8.52
N LYS A 194 9.59 -16.11 9.57
CA LYS A 194 9.23 -16.57 10.92
C LYS A 194 7.84 -17.20 10.98
N GLY A 195 6.96 -16.88 10.03
CA GLY A 195 5.65 -17.53 9.87
C GLY A 195 5.69 -18.92 9.25
N GLY A 196 6.86 -19.36 8.77
CA GLY A 196 7.05 -20.65 8.11
C GLY A 196 7.14 -20.55 6.59
N ASP A 197 7.53 -21.67 5.97
CA ASP A 197 7.86 -21.73 4.54
C ASP A 197 6.70 -21.34 3.62
N GLU A 198 5.46 -21.72 3.97
CA GLU A 198 4.29 -21.36 3.16
C GLU A 198 4.02 -19.85 3.21
N VAL A 199 4.17 -19.21 4.37
CA VAL A 199 4.01 -17.75 4.52
C VAL A 199 5.05 -17.00 3.69
N LEU A 200 6.30 -17.46 3.69
CA LEU A 200 7.36 -16.90 2.85
C LEU A 200 7.07 -17.11 1.37
N LYS A 201 6.64 -18.31 0.97
CA LYS A 201 6.30 -18.62 -0.42
C LYS A 201 5.17 -17.73 -0.94
N GLU A 202 4.11 -17.56 -0.15
CA GLU A 202 3.01 -16.65 -0.48
C GLU A 202 3.51 -15.22 -0.67
N PHE A 203 4.41 -14.75 0.19
CA PHE A 203 5.07 -13.46 0.03
C PHE A 203 5.84 -13.35 -1.30
N GLU A 204 6.67 -14.33 -1.64
CA GLU A 204 7.46 -14.31 -2.89
C GLU A 204 6.58 -14.31 -4.14
N GLU A 205 5.49 -15.08 -4.14
CA GLU A 205 4.50 -15.08 -5.22
C GLU A 205 3.81 -13.72 -5.35
N GLY A 206 3.38 -13.14 -4.22
CA GLY A 206 2.79 -11.81 -4.15
C GLY A 206 3.76 -10.71 -4.63
N PHE A 207 5.02 -10.77 -4.21
CA PHE A 207 6.07 -9.84 -4.61
C PHE A 207 6.33 -9.90 -6.12
N LYS A 208 6.46 -11.11 -6.68
CA LYS A 208 6.58 -11.32 -8.13
C LYS A 208 5.40 -10.72 -8.89
N ASP A 209 4.18 -10.95 -8.41
CA ASP A 209 2.98 -10.43 -9.05
C ASP A 209 2.88 -8.90 -8.98
N ALA A 210 3.29 -8.30 -7.86
CA ALA A 210 3.33 -6.84 -7.71
C ALA A 210 4.30 -6.21 -8.71
N ARG A 211 5.48 -6.82 -8.92
CA ARG A 211 6.44 -6.38 -9.95
C ARG A 211 5.88 -6.47 -11.36
N ILE A 212 5.15 -7.54 -11.69
CA ILE A 212 4.47 -7.65 -12.99
C ILE A 212 3.46 -6.52 -13.18
N GLY A 213 2.68 -6.22 -12.14
CA GLY A 213 1.75 -5.08 -12.13
C GLY A 213 2.46 -3.75 -12.37
N GLN A 214 3.54 -3.47 -11.65
CA GLN A 214 4.34 -2.24 -11.81
C GLN A 214 4.96 -2.11 -13.20
N TYR A 215 5.55 -3.20 -13.72
CA TYR A 215 6.10 -3.19 -15.08
C TYR A 215 5.04 -2.90 -16.14
N LEU A 216 3.84 -3.47 -15.97
CA LEU A 216 2.73 -3.20 -16.88
C LEU A 216 2.25 -1.76 -16.76
N ASP A 217 2.16 -1.23 -15.55
CA ASP A 217 1.80 0.17 -15.28
C ASP A 217 2.68 1.15 -16.08
N GLU A 218 4.00 0.98 -15.98
CA GLU A 218 4.98 1.77 -16.74
C GLU A 218 4.82 1.58 -18.25
N LYS A 219 4.68 0.34 -18.70
CA LYS A 219 4.51 0.03 -20.13
C LYS A 219 3.26 0.70 -20.71
N LEU A 220 2.17 0.80 -19.95
CA LEU A 220 0.93 1.41 -20.41
C LEU A 220 1.04 2.92 -20.60
N LYS A 221 1.96 3.60 -19.90
CA LYS A 221 2.26 5.03 -20.13
C LYS A 221 2.70 5.31 -21.57
N SER A 222 3.32 4.34 -22.26
CA SER A 222 3.76 4.47 -23.66
C SER A 222 2.65 4.39 -24.71
N LYS A 223 1.45 3.89 -24.35
CA LYS A 223 0.32 3.71 -25.27
C LYS A 223 -1.03 4.08 -24.63
N PRO A 224 -1.15 5.31 -24.10
CA PRO A 224 -2.25 5.69 -23.21
C PRO A 224 -3.64 5.66 -23.86
N THR A 225 -3.73 5.76 -25.19
CA THR A 225 -5.00 5.76 -25.94
C THR A 225 -5.51 4.37 -26.33
N ARG A 226 -4.75 3.30 -26.05
CA ARG A 226 -5.06 1.91 -26.48
C ARG A 226 -5.01 0.92 -25.32
N ILE A 227 -5.27 1.39 -24.11
CA ILE A 227 -5.32 0.54 -22.91
C ILE A 227 -6.62 -0.25 -22.93
N THR A 228 -6.53 -1.57 -22.72
CA THR A 228 -7.69 -2.47 -22.60
C THR A 228 -8.12 -2.66 -21.14
N GLU A 229 -9.35 -3.16 -20.92
CA GLU A 229 -9.82 -3.51 -19.57
C GLU A 229 -8.93 -4.56 -18.89
N GLU A 230 -8.48 -5.55 -19.67
CA GLU A 230 -7.61 -6.62 -19.20
C GLU A 230 -6.27 -6.06 -18.73
N GLU A 231 -5.69 -5.12 -19.48
CA GLU A 231 -4.45 -4.45 -19.11
C GLU A 231 -4.61 -3.55 -17.88
N MET A 232 -5.72 -2.81 -17.77
CA MET A 232 -6.04 -2.05 -16.54
C MET A 232 -6.16 -2.99 -15.33
N SER A 233 -6.88 -4.10 -15.49
CA SER A 233 -7.09 -5.09 -14.43
C SER A 233 -5.78 -5.75 -14.00
N LEU A 234 -4.85 -5.98 -14.94
CA LEU A 234 -3.53 -6.52 -14.67
C LEU A 234 -2.58 -5.49 -14.06
N SER A 235 -2.64 -4.21 -14.44
CA SER A 235 -1.84 -3.15 -13.78
C SER A 235 -2.26 -3.02 -12.31
N TYR A 236 -3.56 -3.06 -12.04
CA TYR A 236 -4.14 -3.05 -10.70
C TYR A 236 -3.74 -4.26 -9.82
N LYS A 237 -3.14 -5.30 -10.42
CA LYS A 237 -2.60 -6.44 -9.70
C LYS A 237 -1.57 -6.02 -8.65
N LYS A 238 -0.87 -4.87 -8.80
CA LYS A 238 0.04 -4.37 -7.76
C LYS A 238 -0.64 -4.13 -6.42
N TYR A 239 -1.79 -3.45 -6.40
CA TYR A 239 -2.58 -3.22 -5.18
C TYR A 239 -3.10 -4.54 -4.60
N ARG A 240 -3.64 -5.39 -5.48
CA ARG A 240 -4.18 -6.71 -5.12
C ARG A 240 -3.14 -7.59 -4.47
N SER A 241 -1.98 -7.76 -5.10
CA SER A 241 -0.96 -8.71 -4.69
C SER A 241 -0.27 -8.26 -3.41
N VAL A 242 0.00 -6.97 -3.24
CA VAL A 242 0.61 -6.46 -2.01
C VAL A 242 -0.36 -6.66 -0.82
N MET A 243 -1.58 -6.14 -0.90
CA MET A 243 -2.51 -6.15 0.23
C MET A 243 -3.17 -7.50 0.46
N GLY A 244 -3.49 -8.23 -0.61
CA GLY A 244 -4.08 -9.57 -0.52
C GLY A 244 -3.09 -10.56 0.10
N THR A 245 -1.84 -10.58 -0.36
CA THR A 245 -0.81 -11.49 0.18
C THR A 245 -0.47 -11.17 1.62
N ALA A 246 -0.31 -9.88 1.95
CA ALA A 246 -0.13 -9.48 3.33
C ALA A 246 -1.31 -9.91 4.21
N GLY A 247 -2.55 -9.70 3.73
CA GLY A 247 -3.76 -10.19 4.39
C GLY A 247 -3.73 -11.71 4.63
N ARG A 248 -3.41 -12.51 3.62
CA ARG A 248 -3.24 -13.98 3.73
C ARG A 248 -2.23 -14.35 4.80
N ASN A 249 -1.09 -13.67 4.82
CA ASN A 249 0.02 -13.94 5.73
C ASN A 249 -0.27 -13.50 7.18
N MET A 250 -1.18 -12.54 7.41
CA MET A 250 -1.67 -12.25 8.76
C MET A 250 -2.46 -13.42 9.37
N ALA A 251 -2.96 -14.34 8.55
CA ALA A 251 -3.53 -15.61 8.98
C ALA A 251 -2.54 -16.78 8.84
N LEU A 252 -1.24 -16.51 8.74
CA LEU A 252 -0.17 -17.50 8.53
C LEU A 252 -0.42 -18.41 7.31
N ALA A 253 -1.06 -17.87 6.27
CA ALA A 253 -1.49 -18.62 5.09
C ALA A 253 -2.45 -19.79 5.38
N GLU A 254 -3.02 -19.87 6.59
CA GLU A 254 -3.89 -20.97 6.99
C GLU A 254 -5.29 -20.84 6.37
N ARG A 255 -5.77 -21.92 5.75
CA ARG A 255 -7.14 -21.99 5.20
C ARG A 255 -8.18 -22.32 6.28
N PRO A 256 -9.42 -21.81 6.16
CA PRO A 256 -9.91 -20.93 5.09
C PRO A 256 -9.57 -19.44 5.29
N LEU A 257 -9.13 -19.04 6.48
CA LEU A 257 -9.05 -17.63 6.88
C LEU A 257 -8.08 -16.80 6.02
N GLY A 258 -6.93 -17.36 5.64
CA GLY A 258 -5.96 -16.70 4.77
C GLY A 258 -6.52 -16.38 3.38
N GLU A 259 -7.37 -17.23 2.81
CA GLU A 259 -8.04 -16.94 1.52
C GLU A 259 -9.10 -15.87 1.67
N ILE A 260 -9.84 -15.88 2.78
CA ILE A 260 -10.85 -14.86 3.06
C ILE A 260 -10.17 -13.48 3.21
N PHE A 261 -9.07 -13.42 3.96
CA PHE A 261 -8.29 -12.20 4.12
C PHE A 261 -7.68 -11.75 2.80
N TYR A 262 -7.14 -12.68 2.00
CA TYR A 262 -6.64 -12.36 0.67
C TYR A 262 -7.71 -11.66 -0.16
N LEU A 263 -8.88 -12.28 -0.32
CA LEU A 263 -9.96 -11.77 -1.17
C LEU A 263 -10.46 -10.40 -0.68
N GLY A 264 -10.71 -10.26 0.62
CA GLY A 264 -11.20 -9.01 1.20
C GLY A 264 -10.20 -7.86 1.02
N MET A 265 -8.95 -8.09 1.40
CA MET A 265 -7.90 -7.06 1.36
C MET A 265 -7.46 -6.70 -0.06
N ALA A 266 -7.37 -7.69 -0.95
CA ALA A 266 -7.11 -7.48 -2.37
C ALA A 266 -8.11 -6.49 -2.99
N ARG A 267 -9.41 -6.77 -2.82
CA ARG A 267 -10.48 -5.98 -3.42
C ARG A 267 -10.58 -4.60 -2.77
N ALA A 268 -10.45 -4.51 -1.45
CA ALA A 268 -10.42 -3.22 -0.77
C ALA A 268 -9.27 -2.34 -1.26
N ALA A 269 -8.09 -2.91 -1.50
CA ALA A 269 -6.93 -2.19 -2.01
C ALA A 269 -7.12 -1.70 -3.46
N GLU A 270 -7.72 -2.50 -4.33
CA GLU A 270 -8.12 -2.04 -5.67
C GLU A 270 -9.13 -0.88 -5.58
N GLY A 271 -10.06 -0.93 -4.63
CA GLY A 271 -10.97 0.16 -4.31
C GLY A 271 -10.24 1.44 -3.89
N VAL A 272 -9.24 1.34 -3.00
CA VAL A 272 -8.38 2.49 -2.60
C VAL A 272 -7.65 3.07 -3.82
N GLY A 273 -7.13 2.20 -4.70
CA GLY A 273 -6.45 2.63 -5.93
C GLY A 273 -7.29 3.58 -6.78
N CYS A 274 -8.60 3.32 -6.92
CA CYS A 274 -9.51 4.23 -7.61
C CYS A 274 -9.57 5.63 -6.96
N GLY A 275 -9.62 5.71 -5.62
CA GLY A 275 -9.59 7.00 -4.91
C GLY A 275 -8.27 7.75 -5.10
N ASN A 276 -7.14 7.03 -5.04
CA ASN A 276 -5.81 7.60 -5.27
C ASN A 276 -5.70 8.21 -6.67
N GLU A 277 -6.23 7.54 -7.70
CA GLU A 277 -6.20 8.08 -9.08
C GLU A 277 -7.01 9.39 -9.22
N ILE A 278 -8.11 9.52 -8.46
CA ILE A 278 -8.89 10.76 -8.40
C ILE A 278 -8.10 11.86 -7.70
N GLU A 279 -7.53 11.56 -6.53
CA GLU A 279 -6.69 12.48 -5.77
C GLU A 279 -5.51 12.99 -6.61
N ASP A 280 -4.75 12.08 -7.22
CA ASP A 280 -3.59 12.39 -8.06
C ASP A 280 -3.98 13.26 -9.25
N SER A 281 -5.12 12.96 -9.89
CA SER A 281 -5.58 13.76 -11.04
C SER A 281 -5.90 15.20 -10.63
N ILE A 282 -6.49 15.41 -9.45
CA ILE A 282 -6.76 16.76 -8.90
C ILE A 282 -5.46 17.50 -8.65
N LYS A 283 -4.51 16.86 -7.96
CA LYS A 283 -3.22 17.44 -7.56
C LYS A 283 -2.37 17.82 -8.77
N ASN A 284 -2.28 16.92 -9.74
CA ASN A 284 -1.41 17.08 -10.90
C ASN A 284 -2.05 17.91 -12.03
N GLY A 285 -3.37 18.09 -12.00
CA GLY A 285 -4.09 18.88 -13.01
C GLY A 285 -4.26 18.17 -14.35
N PHE A 286 -4.15 16.83 -14.40
CA PHE A 286 -4.40 16.01 -15.58
C PHE A 286 -4.94 14.63 -15.16
N VAL A 287 -5.57 13.90 -16.09
CA VAL A 287 -6.05 12.54 -15.81
C VAL A 287 -4.86 11.57 -15.70
N LYS A 288 -4.70 10.90 -14.56
CA LYS A 288 -3.57 9.98 -14.31
C LYS A 288 -3.44 8.91 -15.42
N ILE A 289 -2.20 8.51 -15.73
CA ILE A 289 -1.89 7.53 -16.78
C ILE A 289 -0.94 6.45 -16.23
N PRO A 290 -1.25 5.15 -16.41
CA PRO A 290 -2.57 4.62 -16.75
C PRO A 290 -3.55 4.81 -15.58
N SER A 291 -4.86 4.82 -15.85
CA SER A 291 -5.86 4.90 -14.78
C SER A 291 -7.26 4.48 -15.24
N TRP A 292 -8.13 4.08 -14.31
CA TRP A 292 -9.55 3.85 -14.63
C TRP A 292 -10.25 5.12 -15.14
N PRO A 293 -10.03 6.32 -14.55
CA PRO A 293 -10.56 7.56 -15.10
C PRO A 293 -10.19 7.77 -16.56
N LEU A 294 -8.94 7.52 -16.95
CA LEU A 294 -8.51 7.65 -18.35
C LEU A 294 -9.21 6.62 -19.24
N TYR A 295 -9.20 5.34 -18.83
CA TYR A 295 -9.82 4.26 -19.59
C TYR A 295 -11.29 4.55 -19.90
N TYR A 296 -12.08 4.92 -18.89
CA TYR A 296 -13.50 5.22 -19.08
C TYR A 296 -13.73 6.54 -19.81
N THR A 297 -12.85 7.54 -19.64
CA THR A 297 -12.89 8.79 -20.41
C THR A 297 -12.77 8.50 -21.90
N LEU A 298 -11.78 7.71 -22.30
CA LEU A 298 -11.53 7.39 -23.71
C LEU A 298 -12.68 6.59 -24.34
N LEU A 299 -13.28 5.65 -23.60
CA LEU A 299 -14.43 4.88 -24.09
C LEU A 299 -15.71 5.72 -24.20
N SER A 300 -15.90 6.66 -23.30
CA SER A 300 -17.12 7.47 -23.25
C SER A 300 -17.02 8.79 -24.01
N ASN A 301 -15.80 9.19 -24.39
CA ASN A 301 -15.47 10.52 -24.90
C ASN A 301 -15.98 11.65 -23.97
N ASP A 302 -15.91 11.43 -22.66
CA ASP A 302 -16.37 12.36 -21.63
C ASP A 302 -15.54 12.18 -20.36
N VAL A 303 -14.74 13.20 -20.02
CA VAL A 303 -13.87 13.19 -18.83
C VAL A 303 -14.68 12.99 -17.57
N LYS A 304 -15.78 13.74 -17.40
CA LYS A 304 -16.58 13.70 -16.18
C LYS A 304 -17.15 12.30 -16.01
N LYS A 305 -17.75 11.75 -17.05
CA LYS A 305 -18.27 10.38 -17.05
C LYS A 305 -17.19 9.34 -16.77
N GLY A 306 -15.95 9.57 -17.20
CA GLY A 306 -14.80 8.74 -16.84
C GLY A 306 -14.58 8.64 -15.34
N PHE A 307 -14.59 9.77 -14.62
CA PHE A 307 -14.46 9.81 -13.17
C PHE A 307 -15.69 9.23 -12.44
N ASP A 308 -16.89 9.49 -12.94
CA ASP A 308 -18.14 8.92 -12.39
C ASP A 308 -18.09 7.38 -12.41
N LEU A 309 -17.68 6.79 -13.54
CA LEU A 309 -17.55 5.34 -13.71
C LEU A 309 -16.43 4.74 -12.85
N THR A 310 -15.34 5.47 -12.62
CA THR A 310 -14.28 5.04 -11.70
C THR A 310 -14.79 4.94 -10.25
N LEU A 311 -15.62 5.88 -9.81
CA LEU A 311 -16.22 5.80 -8.47
C LEU A 311 -17.10 4.55 -8.35
N GLU A 312 -17.90 4.23 -9.38
CA GLU A 312 -18.71 3.02 -9.41
C GLU A 312 -17.86 1.74 -9.46
N LYS A 313 -16.75 1.74 -10.21
CA LYS A 313 -15.78 0.63 -10.21
C LYS A 313 -15.23 0.39 -8.80
N SER A 314 -14.92 1.45 -8.05
CA SER A 314 -14.50 1.34 -6.65
C SER A 314 -15.60 0.71 -5.77
N ASN A 315 -16.86 1.06 -5.98
CA ASN A 315 -17.99 0.48 -5.24
C ASN A 315 -18.12 -1.02 -5.52
N LEU A 316 -17.92 -1.46 -6.77
CA LEU A 316 -17.92 -2.88 -7.13
C LEU A 316 -16.80 -3.65 -6.40
N TYR A 317 -15.59 -3.10 -6.37
CA TYR A 317 -14.50 -3.72 -5.59
C TYR A 317 -14.85 -3.85 -4.11
N LEU A 318 -15.45 -2.83 -3.50
CA LEU A 318 -15.84 -2.88 -2.09
C LEU A 318 -17.06 -3.77 -1.81
N GLN A 319 -17.89 -4.05 -2.82
CA GLN A 319 -18.93 -5.08 -2.72
C GLN A 319 -18.31 -6.48 -2.70
N ASP A 320 -17.35 -6.75 -3.59
CA ASP A 320 -16.62 -8.02 -3.60
C ASP A 320 -15.86 -8.24 -2.28
N ALA A 321 -15.21 -7.19 -1.75
CA ALA A 321 -14.53 -7.25 -0.47
C ALA A 321 -15.49 -7.65 0.67
N ARG A 322 -16.73 -7.15 0.66
CA ARG A 322 -17.76 -7.52 1.64
C ARG A 322 -18.31 -8.92 1.45
N LEU A 323 -18.33 -9.44 0.23
CA LEU A 323 -18.67 -10.83 0.00
C LEU A 323 -17.66 -11.77 0.68
N ALA A 324 -16.37 -11.41 0.68
CA ALA A 324 -15.36 -12.16 1.44
C ALA A 324 -15.67 -12.17 2.95
N LEU A 325 -16.13 -11.05 3.53
CA LEU A 325 -16.49 -11.02 4.96
C LEU A 325 -17.62 -11.97 5.33
N LYS A 326 -18.53 -12.28 4.39
CA LYS A 326 -19.61 -13.26 4.63
C LYS A 326 -19.11 -14.70 4.77
N LEU A 327 -17.87 -14.97 4.38
CA LEU A 327 -17.21 -16.26 4.54
C LEU A 327 -16.50 -16.39 5.89
N LEU A 328 -16.38 -15.30 6.66
CA LEU A 328 -15.77 -15.35 7.98
C LEU A 328 -16.62 -16.24 8.92
N PRO A 329 -15.97 -16.99 9.82
CA PRO A 329 -16.66 -17.70 10.90
C PRO A 329 -17.55 -16.75 11.71
N GLU A 330 -18.70 -17.23 12.18
CA GLU A 330 -19.66 -16.41 12.93
C GLU A 330 -19.04 -15.82 14.21
N GLU A 331 -18.15 -16.60 14.84
CA GLU A 331 -17.39 -16.26 16.04
C GLU A 331 -16.15 -15.37 15.78
N PHE A 332 -15.87 -14.99 14.53
CA PHE A 332 -14.70 -14.17 14.22
C PHE A 332 -14.80 -12.78 14.85
N SER A 333 -13.86 -12.45 15.72
CA SER A 333 -13.98 -11.31 16.63
C SER A 333 -13.82 -9.94 15.96
N HIS A 334 -13.24 -9.89 14.75
CA HIS A 334 -12.86 -8.66 14.04
C HIS A 334 -13.71 -8.36 12.80
N THR A 335 -14.84 -9.05 12.60
CA THR A 335 -15.73 -8.79 11.44
C THR A 335 -16.15 -7.32 11.37
N GLU A 336 -16.61 -6.74 12.48
CA GLU A 336 -17.06 -5.34 12.50
C GLU A 336 -15.90 -4.34 12.33
N PHE A 337 -14.66 -4.73 12.66
CA PHE A 337 -13.48 -3.92 12.35
C PHE A 337 -13.27 -3.84 10.83
N LEU A 338 -13.37 -4.96 10.12
CA LEU A 338 -13.21 -5.01 8.67
C LEU A 338 -14.34 -4.26 7.94
N GLU A 339 -15.58 -4.39 8.43
CA GLU A 339 -16.70 -3.60 7.92
C GLU A 339 -16.47 -2.10 8.11
N PHE A 340 -15.97 -1.69 9.27
CA PHE A 340 -15.61 -0.30 9.53
C PHE A 340 -14.46 0.16 8.63
N LEU A 341 -13.44 -0.67 8.41
CA LEU A 341 -12.33 -0.36 7.52
C LEU A 341 -12.82 -0.09 6.09
N PHE A 342 -13.69 -0.94 5.54
CA PHE A 342 -14.23 -0.73 4.19
C PHE A 342 -15.08 0.53 4.10
N LEU A 343 -15.79 0.88 5.17
CA LEU A 343 -16.51 2.16 5.25
C LEU A 343 -15.56 3.37 5.15
N THR A 344 -14.35 3.27 5.72
CA THR A 344 -13.34 4.34 5.57
C THR A 344 -12.81 4.47 4.14
N VAL A 345 -12.70 3.37 3.40
CA VAL A 345 -12.31 3.39 1.98
C VAL A 345 -13.39 4.05 1.13
N GLU A 346 -14.67 3.70 1.35
CA GLU A 346 -15.78 4.35 0.65
C GLU A 346 -15.82 5.85 0.90
N HIS A 347 -15.58 6.25 2.16
CA HIS A 347 -15.50 7.66 2.52
C HIS A 347 -14.38 8.36 1.75
N TYR A 348 -13.17 7.79 1.74
CA TYR A 348 -12.01 8.34 1.04
C TYR A 348 -12.29 8.54 -0.46
N ASN A 349 -12.82 7.52 -1.14
CA ASN A 349 -13.14 7.58 -2.56
C ASN A 349 -14.21 8.63 -2.87
N GLN A 350 -15.31 8.64 -2.09
CA GLN A 350 -16.38 9.61 -2.28
C GLN A 350 -15.93 11.04 -1.94
N TYR A 351 -15.06 11.19 -0.95
CA TYR A 351 -14.50 12.48 -0.56
C TYR A 351 -13.72 13.11 -1.72
N TRP A 352 -12.76 12.38 -2.30
CA TRP A 352 -11.95 12.91 -3.39
C TRP A 352 -12.77 13.18 -4.65
N TYR A 353 -13.73 12.32 -4.96
CA TYR A 353 -14.67 12.58 -6.03
C TYR A 353 -15.47 13.88 -5.79
N ASN A 354 -15.96 14.12 -4.57
CA ASN A 354 -16.64 15.37 -4.22
C ASN A 354 -15.70 16.58 -4.31
N GLN A 355 -14.42 16.46 -3.96
CA GLN A 355 -13.43 17.52 -4.15
C GLN A 355 -13.20 17.82 -5.62
N LEU A 356 -13.12 16.80 -6.48
CA LEU A 356 -13.00 16.97 -7.92
C LEU A 356 -14.20 17.74 -8.50
N GLN A 357 -15.42 17.38 -8.10
CA GLN A 357 -16.64 18.09 -8.53
C GLN A 357 -16.62 19.57 -8.14
N LYS A 358 -16.09 19.90 -6.95
CA LYS A 358 -15.92 21.29 -6.49
C LYS A 358 -14.82 22.03 -7.23
N ALA A 359 -13.70 21.36 -7.49
CA ALA A 359 -12.57 21.93 -8.22
C ALA A 359 -12.92 22.24 -9.68
N ASN A 360 -13.89 21.49 -10.26
CA ASN A 360 -14.47 21.73 -11.58
C ASN A 360 -13.42 21.85 -12.71
N LYS A 361 -12.38 20.99 -12.67
CA LYS A 361 -11.22 20.99 -13.57
C LYS A 361 -11.46 20.27 -14.92
N TRP A 362 -12.71 20.06 -15.32
CA TRP A 362 -13.06 19.21 -16.47
C TRP A 362 -12.40 19.63 -17.78
N SER A 363 -12.50 20.91 -18.13
CA SER A 363 -11.89 21.44 -19.37
C SER A 363 -10.36 21.40 -19.33
N GLU A 364 -9.75 21.56 -18.15
CA GLU A 364 -8.30 21.42 -17.99
C GLU A 364 -7.88 19.98 -18.31
N PHE A 365 -8.56 19.00 -17.73
CA PHE A 365 -8.28 17.58 -17.96
C PHE A 365 -8.50 17.19 -19.42
N GLU A 366 -9.60 17.64 -20.04
CA GLU A 366 -9.91 17.40 -21.45
C GLU A 366 -8.80 17.93 -22.36
N SER A 367 -8.29 19.14 -22.09
CA SER A 367 -7.22 19.75 -22.89
C SER A 367 -5.88 19.01 -22.84
N LYS A 368 -5.66 18.21 -21.79
CA LYS A 368 -4.43 17.44 -21.52
C LYS A 368 -4.59 15.95 -21.76
N LEU A 369 -5.72 15.50 -22.32
CA LEU A 369 -5.89 14.10 -22.68
C LEU A 369 -4.81 13.67 -23.69
N PRO A 370 -4.29 12.44 -23.58
CA PRO A 370 -3.36 11.90 -24.55
C PRO A 370 -4.03 11.84 -25.94
N LYS A 371 -3.25 12.16 -26.98
CA LYS A 371 -3.71 12.24 -28.37
C LYS A 371 -3.27 11.04 -29.18
#